data_AF-A0A259FJZ6-F1
#
_entry.id   AF-A0A259FJZ6-F1
#
_cell.length_a   1.000
_cell.length_b   1.000
_cell.length_c   1.000
_cell.angle_alpha   90.00
_cell.angle_beta   90.00
_cell.angle_gamma   90.00
#
_symmetry.space_group_name_H-M   'P 1'
#
loop_
_entity.id
_entity.type
_entity.pdbx_description
1 polymer ?
#
loop_
_entity_poly.entity_id
_entity_poly.type
_entity_poly.pdbx_seq_one_letter_code
_entity_poly.pdbx_strand_id
1 'polypeptide(L)'
;MRHLLTALALAGCAGSAQAIPVTSTFNLDFSAPTQNFWGPGQSAASFDFDKFILGNSSFGIRFETGASTGTVSATYNGALSVSYDDLVQAGTVGIDLGFVGDASGGSFSTSLGAFAKATAYFPVIGDVTITNPNYSLATSSTYTPSPLDSPSDSDSFAPAAATIGPNIGVGSAQAGIDFSIVQNSTHSIDAVNGLVFATHQDSGEIRSATFSLSAVDSILLDLDLVGIWDVQIMDLSLDNTFSTDFDLSFDPFIQYTLGVGCGDAGTNSDNGFFCAEDGRLDTTLATVDLFSNTPFALAMNTSTTLSTFQIAVVPEPQTYALFLAGLGVTGWMARRRRLSA
;
A
#
# COMPACT_ATOMS: atom_id res chain seq x y z
N MET A 1 5.75 6.97 78.81
CA MET A 1 4.55 7.05 77.93
C MET A 1 4.63 8.09 76.80
N ARG A 2 5.53 9.09 76.82
CA ARG A 2 5.61 10.11 75.75
C ARG A 2 6.38 9.73 74.46
N HIS A 3 7.13 8.63 74.44
CA HIS A 3 7.88 8.17 73.25
C HIS A 3 7.11 7.17 72.36
N LEU A 4 5.91 6.74 72.77
CA LEU A 4 5.12 5.77 71.99
C LEU A 4 4.16 6.43 70.98
N LEU A 5 3.91 7.74 71.07
CA LEU A 5 3.06 8.46 70.12
C LEU A 5 3.81 8.88 68.84
N THR A 6 5.14 8.98 68.87
CA THR A 6 5.93 9.43 67.71
C THR A 6 6.16 8.34 66.67
N ALA A 7 6.03 7.06 67.04
CA ALA A 7 6.23 5.93 66.13
C ALA A 7 4.99 5.59 65.27
N LEU A 8 3.81 6.11 65.61
CA LEU A 8 2.57 5.82 64.87
C LEU A 8 2.31 6.80 63.70
N ALA A 9 3.06 7.90 63.62
CA ALA A 9 2.86 8.94 62.60
C ALA A 9 3.64 8.71 61.29
N LEU A 10 4.55 7.73 61.22
CA LEU A 10 5.30 7.41 59.99
C LEU A 10 4.67 6.32 59.10
N ALA A 11 3.58 5.67 59.53
CA ALA A 11 2.92 4.62 58.75
C ALA A 11 1.91 5.15 57.71
N GLY A 12 1.80 6.47 57.53
CA GLY A 12 0.77 7.10 56.70
C GLY A 12 1.16 7.41 55.25
N CYS A 13 2.40 7.11 54.83
CA CYS A 13 2.89 7.47 53.49
C CYS A 13 3.25 6.25 52.65
N ALA A 14 2.37 5.24 52.59
CA ALA A 14 2.36 4.37 51.42
C ALA A 14 1.70 5.17 50.28
N GLY A 15 2.51 6.01 49.61
CA GLY A 15 2.07 6.67 48.39
C GLY A 15 1.63 5.57 47.41
N SER A 16 0.39 5.63 46.94
CA SER A 16 -0.04 4.84 45.80
C SER A 16 0.95 5.15 44.68
N ALA A 17 1.80 4.19 44.31
CA ALA A 17 2.62 4.33 43.14
C ALA A 17 1.67 4.54 41.96
N GLN A 18 1.71 5.72 41.38
CA GLN A 18 0.85 6.08 40.25
C GLN A 18 1.52 5.52 39.00
N ALA A 19 0.73 4.82 38.18
CA ALA A 19 1.13 4.47 36.82
C ALA A 19 1.59 5.74 36.09
N ILE A 20 2.77 5.68 35.48
CA ILE A 20 3.24 6.71 34.58
C ILE A 20 3.06 6.17 33.15
N PRO A 21 2.27 6.83 32.30
CA PRO A 21 2.17 6.43 30.91
C PRO A 21 3.53 6.62 30.23
N VAL A 22 4.02 5.56 29.60
CA VAL A 22 5.26 5.53 28.82
C VAL A 22 4.90 5.32 27.37
N THR A 23 5.54 6.08 26.48
CA THR A 23 5.42 5.88 25.03
C THR A 23 6.78 5.54 24.45
N SER A 24 6.84 4.41 23.75
CA SER A 24 8.00 3.97 22.97
C SER A 24 7.68 4.08 21.48
N THR A 25 8.71 4.36 20.66
CA THR A 25 8.54 4.52 19.21
C THR A 25 9.58 3.68 18.47
N PHE A 26 9.13 2.97 17.44
CA PHE A 26 9.94 2.06 16.65
C PHE A 26 9.81 2.43 15.17
N ASN A 27 10.91 2.71 14.50
CA ASN A 27 10.89 2.94 13.06
C ASN A 27 10.58 1.63 12.35
N LEU A 28 9.64 1.66 11.41
CA LEU A 28 9.25 0.56 10.55
C LEU A 28 9.70 0.87 9.13
N ASP A 29 10.53 0.00 8.56
CA ASP A 29 11.02 0.10 7.19
C ASP A 29 10.59 -1.14 6.40
N PHE A 30 9.51 -1.04 5.63
CA PHE A 30 9.08 -2.10 4.72
C PHE A 30 9.50 -1.77 3.29
N SER A 31 10.07 -2.76 2.60
CA SER A 31 10.44 -2.62 1.18
C SER A 31 10.15 -3.90 0.41
N ALA A 32 9.43 -3.79 -0.70
CA ALA A 32 9.33 -4.82 -1.71
C ALA A 32 10.46 -4.62 -2.74
N PRO A 33 11.36 -5.60 -2.93
CA PRO A 33 12.35 -5.53 -3.99
C PRO A 33 11.64 -5.55 -5.36
N THR A 34 12.40 -5.28 -6.43
CA THR A 34 11.85 -5.39 -7.79
C THR A 34 11.33 -6.80 -8.03
N GLN A 35 10.03 -6.90 -8.29
CA GLN A 35 9.33 -8.15 -8.54
C GLN A 35 8.40 -8.02 -9.74
N ASN A 36 7.91 -9.15 -10.23
CA ASN A 36 6.98 -9.17 -11.36
C ASN A 36 5.60 -8.62 -10.95
N PHE A 37 5.07 -7.67 -11.72
CA PHE A 37 3.76 -7.07 -11.48
C PHE A 37 2.56 -7.78 -12.16
N TRP A 38 2.82 -8.82 -12.98
CA TRP A 38 1.78 -9.63 -13.62
C TRP A 38 0.96 -10.48 -12.62
N GLY A 39 1.52 -10.69 -11.42
CA GLY A 39 0.92 -11.51 -10.36
C GLY A 39 1.34 -12.99 -10.39
N PRO A 40 0.89 -13.79 -9.41
CA PRO A 40 1.29 -15.19 -9.26
C PRO A 40 0.90 -16.05 -10.48
N GLY A 41 1.87 -16.74 -11.06
CA GLY A 41 1.66 -17.64 -12.20
C GLY A 41 1.43 -16.94 -13.55
N GLN A 42 1.49 -15.60 -13.59
CA GLN A 42 1.35 -14.81 -14.81
C GLN A 42 2.72 -14.30 -15.30
N SER A 43 2.79 -13.91 -16.57
CA SER A 43 4.01 -13.43 -17.21
C SER A 43 3.71 -12.33 -18.22
N ALA A 44 4.74 -11.79 -18.87
CA ALA A 44 4.56 -10.77 -19.89
C ALA A 44 3.70 -11.24 -21.08
N ALA A 45 3.70 -12.55 -21.36
CA ALA A 45 2.83 -13.13 -22.37
C ALA A 45 1.32 -13.03 -22.03
N SER A 46 0.97 -12.76 -20.77
CA SER A 46 -0.42 -12.53 -20.37
C SER A 46 -0.96 -11.18 -20.86
N PHE A 47 -0.08 -10.27 -21.30
CA PHE A 47 -0.40 -9.00 -21.94
C PHE A 47 -0.52 -9.10 -23.47
N ASP A 48 -0.14 -10.24 -24.06
CA ASP A 48 -0.13 -10.40 -25.51
C ASP A 48 -1.57 -10.37 -26.04
N PHE A 49 -1.87 -9.38 -26.86
CA PHE A 49 -3.15 -9.21 -27.52
C PHE A 49 -2.95 -9.26 -29.01
N ASP A 50 -3.72 -10.11 -29.70
CA ASP A 50 -3.58 -10.31 -31.14
C ASP A 50 -4.95 -10.58 -31.77
N LYS A 51 -5.57 -9.54 -32.33
CA LYS A 51 -6.93 -9.60 -32.89
C LYS A 51 -7.11 -8.71 -34.11
N PHE A 52 -8.06 -9.10 -34.97
CA PHE A 52 -8.62 -8.20 -35.98
C PHE A 52 -9.57 -7.21 -35.29
N ILE A 53 -9.22 -5.94 -35.35
CA ILE A 53 -10.04 -4.84 -34.83
C ILE A 53 -11.09 -4.41 -35.85
N LEU A 54 -10.76 -4.53 -37.14
CA LEU A 54 -11.68 -4.32 -38.25
C LEU A 54 -11.50 -5.43 -39.29
N GLY A 55 -12.59 -5.98 -39.81
CA GLY A 55 -12.55 -6.97 -40.89
C GLY A 55 -12.10 -8.37 -40.45
N ASN A 56 -11.34 -9.05 -41.31
CA ASN A 56 -10.88 -10.44 -41.12
C ASN A 56 -9.53 -10.69 -41.82
N SER A 57 -9.11 -11.96 -41.86
CA SER A 57 -7.87 -12.40 -42.50
C SER A 57 -7.75 -12.15 -44.01
N SER A 58 -8.85 -11.82 -44.68
CA SER A 58 -8.86 -11.47 -46.12
C SER A 58 -8.77 -9.97 -46.34
N PHE A 59 -9.43 -9.17 -45.49
CA PHE A 59 -9.40 -7.71 -45.54
C PHE A 59 -9.70 -7.17 -44.15
N GLY A 60 -8.77 -6.41 -43.57
CA GLY A 60 -8.95 -5.91 -42.22
C GLY A 60 -7.73 -5.21 -41.64
N ILE A 61 -7.87 -4.79 -40.39
CA ILE A 61 -6.80 -4.25 -39.56
C ILE A 61 -6.65 -5.18 -38.37
N ARG A 62 -5.43 -5.71 -38.20
CA ARG A 62 -5.03 -6.50 -37.04
C ARG A 62 -4.19 -5.63 -36.13
N PHE A 63 -4.45 -5.74 -34.84
CA PHE A 63 -3.63 -5.13 -33.82
C PHE A 63 -2.97 -6.22 -32.97
N GLU A 64 -1.71 -6.01 -32.70
CA GLU A 64 -0.84 -6.89 -31.95
C GLU A 64 -0.16 -6.04 -30.86
N THR A 65 -0.33 -6.39 -29.59
CA THR A 65 0.50 -5.87 -28.49
C THR A 65 1.18 -7.02 -27.80
N GLY A 66 2.33 -6.72 -27.21
CA GLY A 66 2.97 -7.64 -26.30
C GLY A 66 3.89 -6.92 -25.35
N ALA A 67 4.18 -7.57 -24.24
CA ALA A 67 5.09 -7.06 -23.23
C ALA A 67 6.37 -7.87 -23.19
N SER A 68 7.49 -7.20 -22.95
CA SER A 68 8.81 -7.81 -22.78
C SER A 68 9.23 -7.89 -21.32
N THR A 69 8.74 -6.97 -20.50
CA THR A 69 9.07 -6.84 -19.08
C THR A 69 7.83 -6.39 -18.31
N GLY A 70 7.94 -6.32 -16.99
CA GLY A 70 6.84 -5.91 -16.14
C GLY A 70 7.23 -6.00 -14.68
N THR A 71 7.59 -4.88 -14.08
CA THR A 71 8.13 -4.87 -12.72
C THR A 71 7.43 -3.86 -11.83
N VAL A 72 7.34 -4.20 -10.55
CA VAL A 72 6.90 -3.31 -9.47
C VAL A 72 7.89 -3.37 -8.32
N SER A 73 8.06 -2.25 -7.64
CA SER A 73 8.76 -2.14 -6.36
C SER A 73 8.01 -1.15 -5.47
N ALA A 74 8.14 -1.29 -4.15
CA ALA A 74 7.44 -0.42 -3.21
C ALA A 74 8.22 -0.24 -1.91
N THR A 75 7.99 0.89 -1.24
CA THR A 75 8.46 1.18 0.12
C THR A 75 7.30 1.66 0.98
N TYR A 76 7.35 1.36 2.27
CA TYR A 76 6.38 1.82 3.26
C TYR A 76 7.11 2.03 4.58
N ASN A 77 7.44 3.30 4.87
CA ASN A 77 8.23 3.68 6.03
C ASN A 77 7.42 4.55 7.02
N GLY A 78 7.61 4.31 8.30
CA GLY A 78 6.97 5.10 9.35
C GLY A 78 7.43 4.69 10.73
N ALA A 79 6.60 4.98 11.73
CA ALA A 79 6.89 4.69 13.11
C ALA A 79 5.69 4.02 13.80
N LEU A 80 5.95 2.90 14.47
CA LEU A 80 5.04 2.26 15.40
C LEU A 80 5.24 2.90 16.78
N SER A 81 4.20 3.52 17.32
CA SER A 81 4.15 4.00 18.70
C SER A 81 3.45 2.98 19.59
N VAL A 82 4.03 2.70 20.74
CA VAL A 82 3.46 1.82 21.77
C VAL A 82 3.31 2.63 23.04
N SER A 83 2.10 2.74 23.57
CA SER A 83 1.79 3.46 24.80
C SER A 83 1.23 2.49 25.84
N TYR A 84 1.78 2.53 27.05
CA TYR A 84 1.44 1.63 28.14
C TYR A 84 1.74 2.28 29.49
N ASP A 85 1.15 1.77 30.56
CA ASP A 85 1.51 2.14 31.93
C ASP A 85 2.69 1.27 32.41
N ASP A 86 3.75 1.91 32.92
CA ASP A 86 4.94 1.20 33.41
C ASP A 86 4.68 0.34 34.67
N LEU A 87 3.62 0.68 35.41
CA LEU A 87 3.21 0.01 36.64
C LEU A 87 1.72 -0.32 36.61
N VAL A 88 1.39 -1.61 36.61
CA VAL A 88 0.01 -2.10 36.46
C VAL A 88 -0.34 -3.11 37.54
N GLN A 89 -1.64 -3.34 37.77
CA GLN A 89 -2.10 -4.41 38.65
C GLN A 89 -2.10 -5.74 37.90
N ALA A 90 -1.90 -6.84 38.61
CA ALA A 90 -2.00 -8.18 38.05
C ALA A 90 -3.35 -8.40 37.34
N GLY A 91 -3.30 -8.90 36.11
CA GLY A 91 -4.47 -9.17 35.27
C GLY A 91 -4.31 -8.65 33.84
N THR A 92 -5.44 -8.35 33.19
CA THR A 92 -5.44 -7.88 31.79
C THR A 92 -5.05 -6.42 31.69
N VAL A 93 -4.00 -6.15 30.91
CA VAL A 93 -3.39 -4.83 30.71
C VAL A 93 -3.56 -4.41 29.25
N GLY A 94 -4.00 -3.18 29.04
CA GLY A 94 -4.08 -2.57 27.71
C GLY A 94 -2.74 -2.00 27.28
N ILE A 95 -2.34 -2.29 26.05
CA ILE A 95 -1.20 -1.66 25.36
C ILE A 95 -1.75 -0.99 24.12
N ASP A 96 -1.71 0.33 24.08
CA ASP A 96 -2.17 1.12 22.95
C ASP A 96 -1.09 1.13 21.86
N LEU A 97 -1.51 0.86 20.63
CA LEU A 97 -0.67 0.90 19.45
C LEU A 97 -1.12 2.03 18.52
N GLY A 98 -0.14 2.70 17.93
CA GLY A 98 -0.36 3.72 16.91
C GLY A 98 0.67 3.62 15.81
N PHE A 99 0.30 4.07 14.62
CA PHE A 99 1.21 4.17 13.48
C PHE A 99 1.21 5.61 12.96
N VAL A 100 2.40 6.12 12.67
CA VAL A 100 2.60 7.43 12.03
C VAL A 100 3.55 7.25 10.85
N GLY A 101 3.08 7.49 9.63
CA GLY A 101 3.94 7.42 8.46
C GLY A 101 4.95 8.55 8.39
N ASP A 102 6.12 8.25 7.85
CA ASP A 102 7.11 9.27 7.52
C ASP A 102 6.60 10.10 6.34
N ALA A 103 6.90 11.40 6.35
CA ALA A 103 6.57 12.26 5.20
C ALA A 103 7.26 11.72 3.94
N SER A 104 6.47 11.35 2.92
CA SER A 104 6.96 10.68 1.70
C SER A 104 7.69 9.34 1.94
N GLY A 105 7.44 8.68 3.08
CA GLY A 105 8.00 7.36 3.40
C GLY A 105 7.39 6.22 2.58
N GLY A 106 6.24 6.45 1.94
CA GLY A 106 5.55 5.51 1.08
C GLY A 106 5.88 5.78 -0.38
N SER A 107 6.19 4.73 -1.13
CA SER A 107 6.28 4.83 -2.58
C SER A 107 5.94 3.50 -3.27
N PHE A 108 5.47 3.58 -4.51
CA PHE A 108 5.54 2.46 -5.42
C PHE A 108 5.95 2.94 -6.81
N SER A 109 6.61 2.07 -7.56
CA SER A 109 7.01 2.35 -8.93
C SER A 109 6.85 1.11 -9.79
N THR A 110 6.31 1.30 -10.99
CA THR A 110 6.18 0.26 -12.01
C THR A 110 7.04 0.60 -13.23
N SER A 111 7.40 -0.43 -13.98
CA SER A 111 8.05 -0.26 -15.29
C SER A 111 7.58 -1.39 -16.22
N LEU A 112 7.06 -0.99 -17.37
CA LEU A 112 6.66 -1.84 -18.47
C LEU A 112 7.49 -1.50 -19.72
N GLY A 113 8.06 -2.50 -20.36
CA GLY A 113 8.56 -2.42 -21.73
C GLY A 113 7.67 -3.24 -22.64
N ALA A 114 7.07 -2.62 -23.64
CA ALA A 114 6.07 -3.24 -24.51
C ALA A 114 6.19 -2.78 -25.97
N PHE A 115 5.41 -3.41 -26.84
CA PHE A 115 5.26 -3.00 -28.23
C PHE A 115 3.80 -3.01 -28.63
N ALA A 116 3.47 -2.20 -29.63
CA ALA A 116 2.17 -2.18 -30.28
C ALA A 116 2.38 -2.16 -31.78
N LYS A 117 1.58 -2.93 -32.51
CA LYS A 117 1.73 -3.11 -33.95
C LYS A 117 0.35 -3.18 -34.59
N ALA A 118 0.12 -2.32 -35.58
CA ALA A 118 -1.06 -2.37 -36.42
C ALA A 118 -0.67 -2.80 -37.83
N THR A 119 -1.37 -3.79 -38.37
CA THR A 119 -1.13 -4.32 -39.73
C THR A 119 -2.44 -4.34 -40.50
N ALA A 120 -2.45 -3.69 -41.66
CA ALA A 120 -3.55 -3.77 -42.61
C ALA A 120 -3.36 -4.99 -43.52
N TYR A 121 -4.42 -5.78 -43.68
CA TYR A 121 -4.46 -6.99 -44.51
C TYR A 121 -5.23 -6.69 -45.78
N PHE A 122 -4.58 -6.95 -46.93
CA PHE A 122 -5.21 -6.82 -48.23
C PHE A 122 -4.98 -8.11 -49.06
N PRO A 123 -6.01 -8.61 -49.76
CA PRO A 123 -5.90 -9.90 -50.45
C PRO A 123 -5.02 -9.83 -51.70
N VAL A 124 -4.81 -8.63 -52.25
CA VAL A 124 -4.09 -8.44 -53.53
C VAL A 124 -2.67 -7.92 -53.34
N ILE A 125 -2.46 -7.04 -52.36
CA ILE A 125 -1.17 -6.34 -52.15
C ILE A 125 -0.39 -6.86 -50.94
N GLY A 126 -0.94 -7.81 -50.19
CA GLY A 126 -0.33 -8.37 -48.98
C GLY A 126 -0.51 -7.49 -47.75
N ASP A 127 0.22 -7.83 -46.69
CA ASP A 127 0.14 -7.19 -45.39
C ASP A 127 0.98 -5.90 -45.37
N VAL A 128 0.40 -4.82 -44.86
CA VAL A 128 1.07 -3.53 -44.71
C VAL A 128 1.10 -3.15 -43.23
N THR A 129 2.30 -3.09 -42.64
CA THR A 129 2.47 -2.57 -41.28
C THR A 129 2.20 -1.07 -41.27
N ILE A 130 1.16 -0.66 -40.55
CA ILE A 130 0.78 0.74 -40.34
C ILE A 130 1.73 1.37 -39.32
N THR A 131 1.96 0.65 -38.22
CA THR A 131 2.79 1.12 -37.11
C THR A 131 3.33 -0.08 -36.35
N ASN A 132 4.53 0.07 -35.76
CA ASN A 132 5.14 -0.93 -34.89
C ASN A 132 6.04 -0.26 -33.82
N PRO A 133 5.52 0.67 -33.01
CA PRO A 133 6.30 1.30 -31.95
C PRO A 133 6.58 0.32 -30.81
N ASN A 134 7.83 0.35 -30.36
CA ASN A 134 8.14 -0.02 -28.98
C ASN A 134 7.79 1.16 -28.07
N TYR A 135 7.29 0.87 -26.89
CA TYR A 135 6.97 1.88 -25.88
C TYR A 135 7.30 1.38 -24.48
N SER A 136 7.34 2.31 -23.54
CA SER A 136 7.47 2.02 -22.13
C SER A 136 6.43 2.83 -21.36
N LEU A 137 5.85 2.21 -20.35
CA LEU A 137 4.98 2.87 -19.38
C LEU A 137 5.61 2.73 -18.00
N ALA A 138 5.56 3.78 -17.20
CA ALA A 138 6.06 3.77 -15.84
C ALA A 138 5.19 4.66 -14.97
N THR A 139 4.59 4.06 -13.95
CA THR A 139 3.89 4.79 -12.90
C THR A 139 4.82 4.96 -11.70
N SER A 140 4.74 6.08 -11.00
CA SER A 140 5.43 6.31 -9.74
C SER A 140 4.60 7.22 -8.83
N SER A 141 4.24 6.68 -7.67
CA SER A 141 3.55 7.44 -6.64
C SER A 141 4.40 7.51 -5.38
N THR A 142 4.39 8.68 -4.73
CA THR A 142 4.97 8.90 -3.40
C THR A 142 3.90 9.45 -2.47
N TYR A 143 3.83 8.95 -1.25
CA TYR A 143 2.78 9.27 -0.28
C TYR A 143 3.32 9.21 1.15
N THR A 144 2.61 9.85 2.07
CA THR A 144 2.86 9.72 3.52
C THR A 144 2.07 8.51 4.01
N PRO A 145 2.72 7.44 4.49
CA PRO A 145 2.04 6.21 4.89
C PRO A 145 0.96 6.42 5.95
N SER A 146 -0.21 5.87 5.69
CA SER A 146 -1.26 5.65 6.67
C SER A 146 -1.82 4.24 6.48
N PRO A 147 -2.26 3.57 7.55
CA PRO A 147 -3.12 2.40 7.40
C PRO A 147 -4.33 2.77 6.55
N LEU A 148 -4.78 1.84 5.70
CA LEU A 148 -5.91 2.01 4.77
C LEU A 148 -5.67 3.00 3.63
N ASP A 149 -4.42 3.35 3.34
CA ASP A 149 -4.08 4.12 2.14
C ASP A 149 -4.15 3.26 0.88
N SER A 150 -4.62 3.85 -0.22
CA SER A 150 -4.65 3.21 -1.53
C SER A 150 -4.14 4.18 -2.61
N PRO A 151 -2.86 4.57 -2.58
CA PRO A 151 -2.26 5.40 -3.62
C PRO A 151 -2.39 4.73 -4.99
N SER A 152 -2.74 5.54 -5.97
CA SER A 152 -2.79 5.17 -7.38
C SER A 152 -2.00 6.16 -8.21
N ASP A 153 -1.60 5.71 -9.40
CA ASP A 153 -0.96 6.53 -10.42
C ASP A 153 -1.23 5.96 -11.80
N SER A 154 -1.10 6.79 -12.83
CA SER A 154 -1.34 6.39 -14.21
C SER A 154 -0.32 6.98 -15.18
N ASP A 155 -0.01 6.21 -16.21
CA ASP A 155 0.83 6.64 -17.32
C ASP A 155 0.16 6.22 -18.64
N SER A 156 0.49 6.91 -19.73
CA SER A 156 -0.14 6.65 -21.02
C SER A 156 0.82 6.77 -22.19
N PHE A 157 0.58 5.96 -23.21
CA PHE A 157 1.28 5.98 -24.47
C PHE A 157 0.29 6.18 -25.60
N ALA A 158 0.40 7.32 -26.29
CA ALA A 158 -0.35 7.64 -27.49
C ALA A 158 0.64 8.07 -28.59
N PRO A 159 1.04 7.17 -29.51
CA PRO A 159 1.92 7.57 -30.60
C PRO A 159 1.21 8.52 -31.55
N ALA A 160 1.99 9.33 -32.26
CA ALA A 160 1.45 10.14 -33.34
C ALA A 160 0.71 9.26 -34.36
N ALA A 161 -0.42 9.76 -34.83
CA ALA A 161 -1.29 9.13 -35.81
C ALA A 161 -0.50 8.44 -36.92
N ALA A 162 -0.64 7.12 -37.04
CA ALA A 162 0.00 6.37 -38.11
C ALA A 162 -0.91 6.36 -39.34
N THR A 163 -0.53 7.08 -40.39
CA THR A 163 -1.32 7.24 -41.61
C THR A 163 -0.74 6.45 -42.78
N ILE A 164 -1.60 5.80 -43.56
CA ILE A 164 -1.31 5.25 -44.88
C ILE A 164 -2.23 5.94 -45.88
N GLY A 165 -1.68 6.56 -46.92
CA GLY A 165 -2.50 7.24 -47.92
C GLY A 165 -1.76 7.54 -49.22
N PRO A 166 -2.38 7.31 -50.40
CA PRO A 166 -1.86 7.81 -51.65
C PRO A 166 -2.02 9.34 -51.71
N ASN A 167 -0.92 10.04 -51.98
CA ASN A 167 -0.98 11.43 -52.42
C ASN A 167 -1.27 11.43 -53.94
N ILE A 168 -2.45 11.87 -54.33
CA ILE A 168 -2.94 11.76 -55.71
C ILE A 168 -2.96 13.13 -56.41
N GLY A 169 -2.03 14.04 -56.12
CA GLY A 169 -1.74 15.26 -56.92
C GLY A 169 -2.84 16.33 -57.05
N VAL A 170 -4.11 15.99 -56.78
CA VAL A 170 -5.31 16.84 -56.76
C VAL A 170 -6.12 16.62 -55.46
N GLY A 171 -5.48 15.94 -54.49
CA GLY A 171 -6.05 15.55 -53.21
C GLY A 171 -5.26 14.39 -52.60
N SER A 172 -5.42 14.17 -51.30
CA SER A 172 -4.88 13.01 -50.59
C SER A 172 -5.98 12.36 -49.78
N ALA A 173 -6.06 11.03 -49.81
CA ALA A 173 -6.84 10.27 -48.84
C ALA A 173 -5.84 9.53 -47.95
N GLN A 174 -5.91 9.76 -46.66
CA GLN A 174 -5.12 9.09 -45.64
C GLN A 174 -6.08 8.32 -44.74
N ALA A 175 -5.83 7.03 -44.57
CA ALA A 175 -6.46 6.25 -43.52
C ALA A 175 -5.42 6.03 -42.44
N GLY A 176 -5.81 6.15 -41.18
CA GLY A 176 -4.91 5.93 -40.07
C GLY A 176 -5.63 5.38 -38.87
N ILE A 177 -4.84 5.13 -37.83
CA ILE A 177 -5.33 4.70 -36.53
C ILE A 177 -4.62 5.55 -35.50
N ASP A 178 -5.42 6.20 -34.66
CA ASP A 178 -4.97 6.70 -33.37
C ASP A 178 -5.24 5.60 -32.34
N PHE A 179 -4.29 5.35 -31.46
CA PHE A 179 -4.49 4.46 -30.33
C PHE A 179 -3.82 5.04 -29.10
N SER A 180 -4.37 4.69 -27.93
CA SER A 180 -3.81 5.09 -26.64
C SER A 180 -3.84 3.89 -25.71
N ILE A 181 -2.72 3.62 -25.05
CA ILE A 181 -2.62 2.61 -24.00
C ILE A 181 -2.43 3.36 -22.69
N VAL A 182 -3.31 3.12 -21.73
CA VAL A 182 -3.23 3.72 -20.39
C VAL A 182 -2.95 2.61 -19.39
N GLN A 183 -1.91 2.80 -18.58
CA GLN A 183 -1.65 1.97 -17.41
C GLN A 183 -2.21 2.68 -16.18
N ASN A 184 -3.04 1.98 -15.42
CA ASN A 184 -3.44 2.40 -14.08
C ASN A 184 -2.84 1.42 -13.07
N SER A 185 -2.19 1.93 -12.03
CA SER A 185 -1.60 1.08 -11.00
C SER A 185 -2.03 1.55 -9.61
N THR A 186 -2.36 0.61 -8.74
CA THR A 186 -2.83 0.88 -7.37
C THR A 186 -2.08 0.00 -6.39
N HIS A 187 -1.68 0.57 -5.26
CA HIS A 187 -1.07 -0.15 -4.14
C HIS A 187 -1.88 0.15 -2.87
N SER A 188 -2.64 -0.82 -2.38
CA SER A 188 -3.44 -0.72 -1.16
C SER A 188 -2.67 -1.24 0.04
N ILE A 189 -2.73 -0.52 1.15
CA ILE A 189 -2.18 -0.92 2.44
C ILE A 189 -3.34 -1.19 3.40
N ASP A 190 -3.51 -2.44 3.79
CA ASP A 190 -4.68 -2.85 4.56
C ASP A 190 -4.39 -2.81 6.07
N ALA A 191 -3.24 -3.33 6.50
CA ALA A 191 -2.85 -3.32 7.92
C ALA A 191 -1.34 -3.53 8.14
N VAL A 192 -0.85 -3.08 9.30
CA VAL A 192 0.42 -3.56 9.88
C VAL A 192 0.11 -4.63 10.92
N ASN A 193 0.51 -5.86 10.66
CA ASN A 193 0.27 -6.99 11.56
C ASN A 193 1.54 -7.32 12.36
N GLY A 194 1.37 -7.89 13.54
CA GLY A 194 2.49 -8.38 14.34
C GLY A 194 2.06 -9.19 15.56
N LEU A 195 3.06 -9.55 16.36
CA LEU A 195 2.89 -10.33 17.58
C LEU A 195 3.60 -9.63 18.73
N VAL A 196 2.88 -9.41 19.83
CA VAL A 196 3.47 -8.95 21.08
C VAL A 196 3.72 -10.16 21.97
N PHE A 197 4.92 -10.27 22.50
CA PHE A 197 5.30 -11.24 23.53
C PHE A 197 5.66 -10.51 24.82
N ALA A 198 5.23 -11.07 25.95
CA ALA A 198 5.68 -10.66 27.27
C ALA A 198 6.29 -11.87 27.98
N THR A 199 7.50 -11.73 28.52
CA THR A 199 8.20 -12.76 29.29
C THR A 199 8.39 -12.31 30.72
N HIS A 200 7.90 -13.08 31.68
CA HIS A 200 8.08 -12.80 33.10
C HIS A 200 9.51 -13.15 33.53
N GLN A 201 10.24 -12.18 34.10
CA GLN A 201 11.68 -12.32 34.37
C GLN A 201 12.01 -13.45 35.37
N ASP A 202 11.18 -13.65 36.40
CA ASP A 202 11.48 -14.59 37.47
C ASP A 202 11.02 -16.02 37.15
N SER A 203 9.88 -16.18 36.48
CA SER A 203 9.30 -17.50 36.19
C SER A 203 9.64 -18.02 34.79
N GLY A 204 10.02 -17.12 33.86
CA GLY A 204 10.17 -17.43 32.44
C GLY A 204 8.83 -17.69 31.73
N GLU A 205 7.70 -17.37 32.36
CA GLU A 205 6.39 -17.53 31.75
C GLU A 205 6.19 -16.54 30.60
N ILE A 206 5.56 -17.01 29.52
CA ILE A 206 5.38 -16.24 28.30
C ILE A 206 3.88 -16.02 28.07
N ARG A 207 3.54 -14.79 27.69
CA ARG A 207 2.23 -14.36 27.22
C ARG A 207 2.38 -13.75 25.83
N SER A 208 1.36 -13.89 24.99
CA SER A 208 1.42 -13.34 23.64
C SER A 208 0.05 -12.92 23.13
N ALA A 209 0.01 -11.87 22.31
CA ALA A 209 -1.18 -11.44 21.59
C ALA A 209 -0.81 -10.91 20.19
N THR A 210 -1.57 -11.34 19.19
CA THR A 210 -1.47 -10.81 17.82
C THR A 210 -2.20 -9.48 17.70
N PHE A 211 -1.77 -8.62 16.78
CA PHE A 211 -2.46 -7.38 16.46
C PHE A 211 -2.52 -7.11 14.96
N SER A 212 -3.46 -6.25 14.56
CA SER A 212 -3.66 -5.80 13.18
C SER A 212 -4.01 -4.31 13.16
N LEU A 213 -3.02 -3.48 12.84
CA LEU A 213 -3.20 -2.03 12.76
C LEU A 213 -3.74 -1.64 11.39
N SER A 214 -5.06 -1.71 11.26
CA SER A 214 -5.82 -1.01 10.22
C SER A 214 -6.33 0.36 10.72
N ALA A 215 -6.31 0.59 12.03
CA ALA A 215 -6.65 1.85 12.71
C ALA A 215 -5.91 1.93 14.06
N VAL A 216 -6.29 2.87 14.94
CA VAL A 216 -5.84 2.87 16.34
C VAL A 216 -6.37 1.61 17.02
N ASP A 217 -5.47 0.79 17.54
CA ASP A 217 -5.80 -0.48 18.17
C ASP A 217 -5.18 -0.56 19.57
N SER A 218 -5.82 -1.30 20.46
CA SER A 218 -5.33 -1.59 21.80
C SER A 218 -5.25 -3.10 21.98
N ILE A 219 -4.09 -3.60 22.36
CA ILE A 219 -3.89 -5.01 22.65
C ILE A 219 -4.17 -5.25 24.13
N LEU A 220 -4.83 -6.36 24.43
CA LEU A 220 -5.00 -6.84 25.80
C LEU A 220 -4.00 -7.98 26.06
N LEU A 221 -3.10 -7.78 27.03
CA LEU A 221 -2.19 -8.81 27.52
C LEU A 221 -2.58 -9.22 28.94
N ASP A 222 -2.69 -10.52 29.19
CA ASP A 222 -2.92 -11.03 30.54
C ASP A 222 -1.60 -11.18 31.29
N LEU A 223 -1.32 -10.25 32.19
CA LEU A 223 -0.13 -10.18 33.03
C LEU A 223 -0.52 -10.51 34.49
N ASP A 224 -0.91 -11.75 34.73
CA ASP A 224 -1.47 -12.23 36.00
C ASP A 224 -0.44 -12.47 37.11
N LEU A 225 0.85 -12.58 36.76
CA LEU A 225 1.94 -12.72 37.73
C LEU A 225 2.54 -11.36 38.13
N VAL A 226 2.70 -11.18 39.43
CA VAL A 226 3.43 -10.06 40.04
C VAL A 226 4.92 -10.20 39.77
N GLY A 227 5.55 -9.13 39.28
CA GLY A 227 6.96 -9.07 38.93
C GLY A 227 7.22 -8.16 37.74
N ILE A 228 8.36 -8.34 37.07
CA ILE A 228 8.72 -7.57 35.87
C ILE A 228 8.49 -8.44 34.64
N TRP A 229 7.80 -7.87 33.65
CA TRP A 229 7.59 -8.48 32.35
C TRP A 229 8.40 -7.73 31.28
N ASP A 230 9.24 -8.46 30.56
CA ASP A 230 9.92 -7.98 29.36
C ASP A 230 8.99 -8.16 28.16
N VAL A 231 8.56 -7.05 27.58
CA VAL A 231 7.64 -7.00 26.44
C VAL A 231 8.40 -6.68 25.16
N GLN A 232 8.16 -7.45 24.12
CA GLN A 232 8.77 -7.32 22.81
C GLN A 232 7.71 -7.46 21.71
N ILE A 233 7.93 -6.74 20.61
CA ILE A 233 7.13 -6.87 19.39
C ILE A 233 7.95 -7.68 18.39
N MET A 234 7.32 -8.60 17.68
CA MET A 234 7.95 -9.51 16.73
C MET A 234 7.03 -9.76 15.53
N ASP A 235 7.59 -10.42 14.51
CA ASP A 235 6.87 -10.93 13.34
C ASP A 235 6.03 -9.86 12.63
N LEU A 236 6.59 -8.66 12.53
CA LEU A 236 5.95 -7.57 11.79
C LEU A 236 5.79 -7.91 10.32
N SER A 237 4.58 -7.72 9.80
CA SER A 237 4.27 -7.88 8.39
C SER A 237 3.33 -6.77 7.93
N LEU A 238 3.43 -6.42 6.66
CA LEU A 238 2.56 -5.44 6.02
C LEU A 238 1.56 -6.17 5.13
N ASP A 239 0.29 -6.12 5.50
CA ASP A 239 -0.79 -6.58 4.63
C ASP A 239 -1.04 -5.53 3.56
N ASN A 240 -0.83 -5.92 2.31
CA ASN A 240 -0.87 -5.03 1.17
C ASN A 240 -1.37 -5.77 -0.06
N THR A 241 -1.94 -5.01 -0.99
CA THR A 241 -2.33 -5.52 -2.30
C THR A 241 -1.89 -4.56 -3.40
N PHE A 242 -1.44 -5.10 -4.52
CA PHE A 242 -1.09 -4.35 -5.71
C PHE A 242 -1.96 -4.82 -6.88
N SER A 243 -2.46 -3.88 -7.66
CA SER A 243 -3.14 -4.12 -8.92
C SER A 243 -2.64 -3.20 -10.03
N THR A 244 -2.75 -3.69 -11.26
CA THR A 244 -2.50 -2.91 -12.46
C THR A 244 -3.47 -3.29 -13.55
N ASP A 245 -3.96 -2.27 -14.25
CA ASP A 245 -4.91 -2.37 -15.34
C ASP A 245 -4.34 -1.64 -16.56
N PHE A 246 -4.60 -2.19 -17.74
CA PHE A 246 -4.21 -1.62 -19.02
C PHE A 246 -5.41 -1.49 -19.94
N ASP A 247 -5.73 -0.24 -20.27
CA ASP A 247 -6.83 0.11 -21.15
C ASP A 247 -6.27 0.51 -22.51
N LEU A 248 -6.84 -0.03 -23.57
CA LEU A 248 -6.51 0.32 -24.94
C LEU A 248 -7.70 0.98 -25.61
N SER A 249 -7.48 2.21 -26.05
CA SER A 249 -8.42 2.95 -26.90
C SER A 249 -7.96 2.95 -28.34
N PHE A 250 -8.92 2.86 -29.26
CA PHE A 250 -8.70 2.88 -30.70
C PHE A 250 -9.65 3.84 -31.41
N ASP A 251 -9.07 4.72 -32.19
CA ASP A 251 -9.78 5.68 -33.03
C ASP A 251 -9.25 5.56 -34.47
N PRO A 252 -9.72 4.59 -35.26
CA PRO A 252 -9.48 4.58 -36.69
C PRO A 252 -10.11 5.81 -37.35
N PHE A 253 -9.39 6.41 -38.30
CA PHE A 253 -9.83 7.60 -39.00
C PHE A 253 -9.57 7.51 -40.50
N ILE A 254 -10.40 8.23 -41.26
CA ILE A 254 -10.17 8.51 -42.68
C ILE A 254 -10.13 10.03 -42.82
N GLN A 255 -8.97 10.54 -43.20
CA GLN A 255 -8.77 11.94 -43.56
C GLN A 255 -8.71 12.06 -45.08
N TYR A 256 -9.46 12.99 -45.65
CA TYR A 256 -9.37 13.29 -47.07
C TYR A 256 -9.22 14.79 -47.28
N THR A 257 -8.39 15.14 -48.26
CA THR A 257 -8.22 16.50 -48.76
C THR A 257 -8.66 16.47 -50.21
N LEU A 258 -9.79 17.12 -50.52
CA LEU A 258 -10.28 17.26 -51.89
C LEU A 258 -10.02 18.71 -52.33
N GLY A 259 -9.08 18.94 -53.25
CA GLY A 259 -8.84 20.29 -53.77
C GLY A 259 -7.38 20.62 -54.06
N VAL A 260 -7.17 21.79 -54.64
CA VAL A 260 -5.83 22.39 -54.80
C VAL A 260 -5.49 23.03 -53.46
N GLY A 261 -4.40 22.59 -52.80
CA GLY A 261 -4.02 23.10 -51.48
C GLY A 261 -3.73 24.59 -51.52
N CYS A 262 -4.68 25.40 -51.04
CA CYS A 262 -4.50 26.83 -50.83
C CYS A 262 -4.87 27.12 -49.37
N GLY A 263 -3.92 26.91 -48.45
CA GLY A 263 -4.12 27.13 -47.02
C GLY A 263 -2.99 26.51 -46.20
N ASP A 264 -2.65 27.12 -45.06
CA ASP A 264 -1.69 26.58 -44.10
C ASP A 264 -2.32 25.43 -43.29
N ALA A 265 -1.52 24.41 -42.98
CA ALA A 265 -2.01 23.23 -42.27
C ALA A 265 -2.33 23.59 -40.81
N GLY A 266 -3.63 23.75 -40.47
CA GLY A 266 -4.09 23.87 -39.09
C GLY A 266 -5.15 24.95 -38.81
N THR A 267 -5.50 25.79 -39.79
CA THR A 267 -6.51 26.86 -39.63
C THR A 267 -7.59 26.74 -40.69
N ASN A 268 -8.76 26.23 -40.31
CA ASN A 268 -9.92 26.01 -41.19
C ASN A 268 -10.78 27.27 -41.42
N SER A 269 -10.31 28.46 -41.01
CA SER A 269 -11.11 29.71 -41.04
C SER A 269 -10.83 30.66 -42.21
N ASP A 270 -9.78 30.45 -43.01
CA ASP A 270 -9.39 31.34 -44.11
C ASP A 270 -9.36 30.67 -45.50
N ASN A 271 -9.79 29.40 -45.57
CA ASN A 271 -9.93 28.65 -46.81
C ASN A 271 -11.08 29.24 -47.67
N GLY A 272 -10.73 30.06 -48.67
CA GLY A 272 -11.69 30.67 -49.60
C GLY A 272 -12.45 29.64 -50.46
N PHE A 273 -13.45 30.09 -51.24
CA PHE A 273 -14.42 29.28 -52.02
C PHE A 273 -13.86 28.13 -52.91
N PHE A 274 -12.55 28.11 -53.22
CA PHE A 274 -11.88 27.04 -53.98
C PHE A 274 -11.03 26.08 -53.13
N CYS A 275 -10.97 26.28 -51.82
CA CYS A 275 -10.19 25.49 -50.87
C CYS A 275 -11.20 24.62 -50.13
N ALA A 276 -11.37 23.37 -50.54
CA ALA A 276 -12.34 22.51 -49.87
C ALA A 276 -11.84 22.12 -48.48
N GLU A 277 -12.80 21.97 -47.57
CA GLU A 277 -12.61 21.56 -46.18
C GLU A 277 -11.76 20.27 -46.10
N ASP A 278 -10.80 20.25 -45.18
CA ASP A 278 -10.12 19.04 -44.75
C ASP A 278 -11.07 18.22 -43.87
N GLY A 279 -11.76 17.26 -44.49
CA GLY A 279 -12.66 16.35 -43.80
C GLY A 279 -11.88 15.25 -43.09
N ARG A 280 -12.01 15.17 -41.76
CA ARG A 280 -11.60 14.00 -40.96
C ARG A 280 -12.85 13.28 -40.48
N LEU A 281 -13.03 12.04 -40.92
CA LEU A 281 -14.06 11.14 -40.42
C LEU A 281 -13.42 10.23 -39.36
N ASP A 282 -13.75 10.51 -38.10
CA ASP A 282 -13.35 9.70 -36.95
C ASP A 282 -14.45 8.71 -36.59
N THR A 283 -14.07 7.47 -36.31
CA THR A 283 -14.96 6.51 -35.64
C THR A 283 -14.26 5.98 -34.40
N THR A 284 -14.79 6.32 -33.23
CA THR A 284 -14.29 5.77 -31.97
C THR A 284 -14.78 4.34 -31.80
N LEU A 285 -13.84 3.41 -31.66
CA LEU A 285 -14.14 2.05 -31.27
C LEU A 285 -14.19 1.96 -29.74
N ALA A 286 -14.91 0.97 -29.22
CA ALA A 286 -14.97 0.76 -27.77
C ALA A 286 -13.56 0.50 -27.20
N THR A 287 -13.30 1.05 -26.01
CA THR A 287 -12.11 0.73 -25.21
C THR A 287 -12.07 -0.77 -24.94
N VAL A 288 -10.89 -1.36 -25.06
CA VAL A 288 -10.61 -2.77 -24.81
C VAL A 288 -9.68 -2.87 -23.60
N ASP A 289 -10.10 -3.64 -22.60
CA ASP A 289 -9.24 -4.00 -21.47
C ASP A 289 -8.18 -4.99 -21.99
N LEU A 290 -6.94 -4.53 -22.12
CA LEU A 290 -5.83 -5.38 -22.57
C LEU A 290 -5.45 -6.40 -21.52
N PHE A 291 -5.36 -5.93 -20.28
CA PHE A 291 -4.93 -6.72 -19.15
C PHE A 291 -5.42 -6.09 -17.86
N SER A 292 -5.96 -6.92 -16.97
CA SER A 292 -6.25 -6.57 -15.59
C SER A 292 -5.75 -7.72 -14.74
N ASN A 293 -4.84 -7.45 -13.81
CA ASN A 293 -4.39 -8.51 -12.92
C ASN A 293 -5.40 -8.77 -11.81
N THR A 294 -5.42 -10.00 -11.30
CA THR A 294 -5.98 -10.24 -9.97
C THR A 294 -5.08 -9.56 -8.95
N PRO A 295 -5.62 -8.71 -8.04
CA PRO A 295 -4.82 -8.09 -6.99
C PRO A 295 -4.03 -9.11 -6.20
N PHE A 296 -2.77 -8.80 -5.88
CA PHE A 296 -1.88 -9.71 -5.16
C PHE A 296 -0.96 -8.95 -4.20
N ALA A 297 -0.49 -9.62 -3.15
CA ALA A 297 0.40 -9.00 -2.18
C ALA A 297 1.84 -8.86 -2.71
N LEU A 298 2.44 -7.69 -2.48
CA LEU A 298 3.87 -7.50 -2.70
C LEU A 298 4.66 -8.20 -1.60
N ALA A 299 5.80 -8.82 -1.96
CA ALA A 299 6.67 -9.49 -1.00
C ALA A 299 7.52 -8.46 -0.25
N MET A 300 6.94 -7.90 0.82
CA MET A 300 7.59 -6.90 1.65
C MET A 300 8.62 -7.53 2.59
N ASN A 301 9.84 -7.02 2.57
CA ASN A 301 10.86 -7.28 3.59
C ASN A 301 10.81 -6.19 4.65
N THR A 302 11.08 -6.54 5.91
CA THR A 302 11.26 -5.58 7.01
C THR A 302 12.70 -5.66 7.54
N SER A 303 13.35 -4.52 7.76
CA SER A 303 14.68 -4.46 8.40
C SER A 303 14.63 -3.96 9.85
N THR A 304 13.44 -4.01 10.46
CA THR A 304 13.22 -3.36 11.75
C THR A 304 13.85 -4.14 12.90
N THR A 305 14.64 -3.45 13.73
CA THR A 305 15.09 -3.97 15.03
C THR A 305 14.22 -3.37 16.13
N LEU A 306 13.44 -4.20 16.80
CA LEU A 306 12.52 -3.76 17.85
C LEU A 306 13.21 -3.88 19.22
N SER A 307 13.14 -2.84 20.03
CA SER A 307 13.66 -2.87 21.41
C SER A 307 12.64 -3.47 22.37
N THR A 308 13.13 -4.26 23.32
CA THR A 308 12.33 -4.73 24.47
C THR A 308 12.05 -3.57 25.42
N PHE A 309 10.86 -3.54 26.02
CA PHE A 309 10.48 -2.64 27.09
C PHE A 309 9.93 -3.42 28.28
N GLN A 310 9.79 -2.76 29.44
CA GLN A 310 9.43 -3.43 30.69
C GLN A 310 8.14 -2.89 31.28
N ILE A 311 7.33 -3.80 31.82
CA ILE A 311 6.12 -3.50 32.60
C ILE A 311 6.26 -4.15 33.97
N ALA A 312 6.12 -3.37 35.03
CA ALA A 312 6.09 -3.86 36.40
C ALA A 312 4.64 -4.16 36.82
N VAL A 313 4.38 -5.40 37.21
CA VAL A 313 3.08 -5.83 37.72
C VAL A 313 3.13 -5.90 39.23
N VAL A 314 2.26 -5.16 39.90
CA VAL A 314 2.15 -5.15 41.37
C VAL A 314 0.88 -5.86 41.86
N PRO A 315 0.91 -6.40 43.09
CA PRO A 315 -0.29 -6.94 43.71
C PRO A 315 -1.38 -5.87 43.81
N GLU A 316 -2.63 -6.29 43.71
CA GLU A 316 -3.77 -5.38 43.93
C GLU A 316 -3.64 -4.65 45.29
N PRO A 317 -3.96 -3.35 45.37
CA PRO A 317 -3.85 -2.56 46.60
C PRO A 317 -4.58 -3.18 47.80
N GLN A 318 -5.66 -3.92 47.52
CA GLN A 318 -6.46 -4.61 48.54
C GLN A 318 -5.64 -5.70 49.25
N THR A 319 -4.74 -6.37 48.54
CA THR A 319 -3.86 -7.40 49.11
C THR A 319 -2.92 -6.77 50.14
N TYR A 320 -2.35 -5.60 49.83
CA TYR A 320 -1.55 -4.85 50.80
C TYR A 320 -2.38 -4.36 51.97
N ALA A 321 -3.59 -3.84 51.71
CA ALA A 321 -4.50 -3.39 52.76
C ALA A 321 -4.89 -4.55 53.71
N LEU A 322 -5.22 -5.72 53.18
CA LEU A 322 -5.55 -6.92 53.96
C LEU A 322 -4.34 -7.45 54.72
N PHE A 323 -3.16 -7.44 54.12
CA PHE A 323 -1.92 -7.82 54.79
C PHE A 323 -1.61 -6.89 55.97
N LEU A 324 -1.69 -5.57 55.76
CA LEU A 324 -1.50 -4.57 56.80
C LEU A 324 -2.59 -4.67 57.89
N ALA A 325 -3.84 -4.89 57.51
CA ALA A 325 -4.92 -5.13 58.46
C ALA A 325 -4.65 -6.40 59.30
N GLY A 326 -4.19 -7.48 58.68
CA GLY A 326 -3.77 -8.71 59.37
C GLY A 326 -2.62 -8.48 60.35
N LEU A 327 -1.59 -7.72 59.95
CA LEU A 327 -0.50 -7.31 60.84
C LEU A 327 -0.99 -6.43 62.00
N GLY A 328 -1.95 -5.54 61.74
CA GLY A 328 -2.59 -4.72 62.77
C GLY A 328 -3.31 -5.57 63.83
N VAL A 329 -4.11 -6.57 63.39
CA VAL A 329 -4.83 -7.48 64.28
C VAL A 329 -3.88 -8.33 65.12
N THR A 330 -2.85 -8.91 64.50
CA THR A 330 -1.86 -9.75 65.19
C THR A 330 -1.04 -8.96 66.21
N GLY A 331 -0.62 -7.73 65.87
CA GLY A 331 0.05 -6.81 66.78
C GLY A 331 -0.83 -6.42 67.99
N TRP A 332 -2.13 -6.18 67.76
CA TRP A 332 -3.09 -5.90 68.82
C TRP A 332 -3.27 -7.09 69.78
N MET A 333 -3.40 -8.32 69.25
CA MET A 333 -3.51 -9.53 70.06
C MET A 333 -2.25 -9.77 70.90
N ALA A 334 -1.05 -9.59 70.33
CA ALA A 334 0.22 -9.73 71.05
C ALA A 334 0.34 -8.73 72.20
N ARG A 335 -0.08 -7.47 71.98
CA ARG A 335 -0.13 -6.44 73.03
C ARG A 335 -1.06 -6.85 74.16
N ARG A 336 -2.22 -7.41 73.85
CA ARG A 336 -3.22 -7.80 74.85
C ARG A 336 -2.70 -8.91 75.77
N ARG A 337 -1.96 -9.89 75.22
CA ARG A 337 -1.34 -10.98 76.01
C ARG A 337 -0.32 -10.47 77.03
N ARG A 338 0.49 -9.47 76.66
CA ARG A 338 1.49 -8.87 77.58
C ARG A 338 0.88 -8.06 78.73
N LEU A 339 -0.37 -7.61 78.60
CA LEU A 339 -1.06 -6.89 79.67
C LEU A 339 -1.77 -7.81 80.66
N SER A 340 -1.92 -9.10 80.32
CA SER A 340 -2.56 -10.11 81.17
C SER A 340 -1.56 -11.06 81.84
N ALA A 341 -0.27 -10.92 81.55
CA ALA A 341 0.83 -11.61 82.22
C ALA A 341 1.58 -10.60 83.10
#